data_AF-A0A1I0XAU7-F1
#
_entry.id   AF-A0A1I0XAU7-F1
#
_cell.length_a   1.000
_cell.length_b   1.000
_cell.length_c   1.000
_cell.angle_alpha   90.00
_cell.angle_beta   90.00
_cell.angle_gamma   90.00
#
_symmetry.space_group_name_H-M   'P 1'
#
loop_
_entity.id
_entity.type
_entity.pdbx_description
1 polymer ?
#
loop_
_entity_poly.entity_id
_entity_poly.type
_entity_poly.pdbx_seq_one_letter_code
_entity_poly.pdbx_strand_id
1 'polypeptide(L)' 'MIDTDYDEESFFVRHAYFSGGQDPYKRLRTSLKAEIDEAAWQSLYSTTSRPFPRPTSGKIAVKAINTYGDEVLVVREVL' A
#
# COMPACT_ATOMS: atom_id res chain seq x y z
N MET A 1 0.91 -2.41 -1.19
CA MET A 1 -0.12 -1.53 -1.80
C MET A 1 -1.40 -2.32 -1.96
N ILE A 2 -2.56 -1.67 -1.81
CA ILE A 2 -3.86 -2.31 -1.90
C ILE A 2 -4.76 -1.48 -2.82
N ASP A 3 -5.36 -2.17 -3.77
CA ASP A 3 -6.56 -1.76 -4.48
C ASP A 3 -7.77 -2.39 -3.78
N THR A 4 -8.62 -1.55 -3.19
CA THR A 4 -9.78 -1.98 -2.40
C THR A 4 -11.06 -2.15 -3.22
N ASP A 5 -11.03 -1.95 -4.53
CA ASP A 5 -12.17 -2.13 -5.45
C ASP A 5 -11.62 -2.43 -6.85
N TYR A 6 -10.98 -3.59 -6.97
CA TYR A 6 -10.23 -3.96 -8.17
C TYR A 6 -11.17 -4.52 -9.23
N ASP A 7 -11.13 -3.93 -10.42
CA ASP A 7 -12.01 -4.25 -11.56
C ASP A 7 -11.38 -5.23 -12.57
N GLU A 8 -10.18 -5.72 -12.29
CA GLU A 8 -9.39 -6.60 -13.15
C GLU A 8 -8.77 -5.96 -14.40
N GLU A 9 -9.02 -4.67 -14.64
CA GLU A 9 -8.42 -3.94 -15.77
C GLU A 9 -7.19 -3.15 -15.35
N SER A 10 -7.31 -2.42 -14.23
CA SER A 10 -6.27 -1.48 -13.78
C SER A 10 -6.06 -1.53 -12.28
N PHE A 11 -4.80 -1.44 -11.86
CA PHE A 11 -4.45 -1.38 -10.44
C PHE A 11 -4.37 0.07 -9.97
N PHE A 12 -5.25 0.46 -9.05
CA PHE A 12 -5.22 1.77 -8.41
C PHE A 12 -4.69 1.66 -6.98
N VAL A 13 -3.63 2.41 -6.67
CA VAL A 13 -3.10 2.50 -5.30
C VAL A 13 -4.08 3.31 -4.46
N ARG A 14 -4.97 2.61 -3.75
CA ARG A 14 -5.92 3.23 -2.82
C ARG A 14 -5.32 3.30 -1.41
N HIS A 15 -4.60 2.24 -0.99
CA HIS A 15 -3.78 2.25 0.23
C HIS A 15 -2.33 1.86 -0.06
N ALA A 16 -1.39 2.50 0.61
CA ALA A 16 0.02 2.17 0.57
C ALA A 16 0.56 1.99 2.00
N TYR A 17 1.44 1.01 2.16
CA TYR A 17 2.06 0.69 3.43
C TYR A 17 3.54 0.38 3.20
N PHE A 18 4.35 0.74 4.18
CA PHE A 18 5.77 0.42 4.22
C PHE A 18 5.99 -0.61 5.33
N SER A 19 6.54 -1.76 4.98
CA SER A 19 6.83 -2.83 5.93
C SER A 19 8.29 -3.26 5.77
N GLY A 20 9.14 -2.85 6.71
CA GLY A 20 10.56 -3.19 6.74
C GLY A 20 11.49 -2.26 5.93
N GLY A 21 12.78 -2.62 5.89
CA GLY A 21 13.83 -1.89 5.17
C GLY A 21 14.67 -0.92 6.01
N GLN A 22 15.78 -0.46 5.42
CA GLN A 22 16.70 0.54 5.99
C GLN A 22 16.06 1.93 5.98
N ASP A 23 15.31 2.27 7.03
CA ASP A 23 14.79 3.61 7.30
C ASP A 23 13.96 4.23 6.14
N PRO A 24 12.78 3.67 5.82
CA PRO A 24 11.95 4.16 4.73
C PRO A 24 11.40 5.57 4.98
N TYR A 25 11.33 6.02 6.24
CA TYR A 25 10.96 7.38 6.62
C TYR A 25 11.93 8.40 6.03
N LYS A 26 13.23 8.23 6.30
CA LYS A 26 14.28 9.12 5.82
C LYS A 26 14.32 9.17 4.30
N ARG A 27 14.14 8.02 3.63
CA ARG A 27 14.08 7.95 2.17
C ARG A 27 12.89 8.72 1.61
N LEU A 28 11.69 8.52 2.17
CA LEU A 28 10.50 9.23 1.74
C LEU A 28 10.65 10.75 1.95
N ARG A 29 11.14 11.17 3.12
CA ARG A 29 11.39 12.58 3.45
C ARG A 29 12.35 13.22 2.44
N THR A 30 13.43 12.52 2.14
CA THR A 30 14.44 12.98 1.17
C THR A 30 13.87 13.11 -0.23
N SER A 31 13.10 12.12 -0.69
CA SER A 31 12.48 12.13 -2.02
C SER A 31 11.44 13.25 -2.17
N LEU A 32 10.62 13.48 -1.15
CA LEU A 32 9.59 14.53 -1.17
C LEU A 32 10.15 15.94 -0.90
N LYS A 33 11.37 16.05 -0.37
CA LYS A 33 11.98 17.31 0.10
C LYS A 33 11.07 18.09 1.06
N ALA A 34 10.28 17.37 1.85
CA ALA A 34 9.30 17.92 2.77
C ALA A 34 9.41 17.22 4.12
N GLU A 35 8.95 17.89 5.17
CA GLU A 35 8.70 17.21 6.43
C GLU A 35 7.47 16.32 6.30
N ILE A 36 7.54 15.15 6.92
CA ILE A 36 6.45 14.19 6.93
C ILE A 36 5.81 14.26 8.31
N ASP A 37 4.49 14.40 8.34
CA ASP A 37 3.74 14.29 9.58
C ASP A 37 3.98 12.92 10.22
N GLU A 38 4.45 12.91 11.46
CA GLU A 38 4.87 11.68 12.13
C GLU A 38 3.69 10.73 12.38
N ALA A 39 2.51 11.26 12.70
CA ALA A 39 1.31 10.44 12.88
C ALA A 39 0.87 9.80 11.55
N ALA A 40 0.92 10.56 10.46
CA ALA A 40 0.68 10.04 9.12
C ALA A 40 1.72 8.96 8.77
N TRP A 41 3.00 9.16 9.09
CA TRP A 41 4.03 8.15 8.87
C TRP A 41 3.76 6.85 9.63
N GLN A 42 3.49 6.94 10.94
CA GLN A 42 3.20 5.75 11.77
C GLN A 42 2.04 4.94 11.21
N SER A 43 1.03 5.62 10.66
CA SER A 43 -0.12 4.96 10.05
C SER A 43 0.17 4.28 8.70
N LEU A 44 1.25 4.67 8.01
CA LEU A 44 1.73 4.05 6.77
C LEU A 44 2.74 2.93 7.05
N TYR A 45 3.48 3.02 8.16
CA TYR A 45 4.46 2.00 8.57
C TYR A 45 3.77 0.85 9.33
N SER A 46 2.95 0.08 8.62
CA SER A 46 2.11 -0.98 9.18
C SER A 46 2.06 -2.21 8.27
N THR A 47 1.90 -3.39 8.86
CA THR A 47 1.58 -4.64 8.14
C THR A 47 0.08 -4.95 8.12
N THR A 48 -0.72 -4.17 8.86
CA THR A 48 -2.18 -4.28 8.91
C THR A 48 -2.80 -3.12 8.16
N SER A 49 -3.73 -3.43 7.25
CA SER A 49 -4.47 -2.39 6.54
C SER A 49 -5.48 -1.70 7.45
N ARG A 50 -5.71 -0.42 7.20
CA ARG A 50 -6.89 0.27 7.72
C ARG A 50 -8.18 -0.40 7.21
N PRO A 51 -9.28 -0.35 7.96
CA PRO A 51 -10.59 -0.80 7.47
C PRO A 51 -10.99 -0.03 6.19
N PHE A 52 -11.67 -0.70 5.28
CA PHE A 52 -12.26 -0.10 4.09
C PHE A 52 -13.62 -0.74 3.81
N PRO A 53 -14.54 -0.02 3.13
CA PRO A 53 -15.81 -0.60 2.69
C PRO A 53 -15.59 -1.81 1.80
N ARG A 54 -16.54 -2.73 1.81
CA ARG A 54 -16.50 -3.88 0.92
C ARG A 54 -16.50 -3.42 -0.55
N PRO A 55 -15.63 -3.98 -1.43
CA PRO A 55 -15.58 -3.65 -2.85
C PRO A 55 -16.91 -3.93 -3.54
N THR A 56 -17.29 -3.08 -4.49
CA THR A 56 -18.43 -3.33 -5.39
C THR A 56 -18.10 -4.41 -6.41
N SER A 57 -16.83 -4.50 -6.84
CA SER A 57 -16.36 -5.56 -7.71
C SER A 57 -16.30 -6.94 -7.05
N GLY A 58 -16.45 -7.00 -5.72
CA GLY A 58 -16.24 -8.22 -4.93
C GLY A 58 -14.78 -8.66 -4.85
N LYS A 59 -13.83 -7.86 -5.37
CA LYS A 59 -12.41 -8.19 -5.44
C LYS A 59 -11.54 -7.09 -4.86
N ILE A 60 -10.47 -7.50 -4.19
CA ILE A 60 -9.36 -6.63 -3.85
C ILE A 60 -8.08 -7.14 -4.50
N ALA A 61 -7.16 -6.25 -4.80
CA ALA A 61 -5.83 -6.62 -5.25
C ALA A 61 -4.76 -6.08 -4.30
N VAL A 62 -3.83 -6.95 -3.94
CA VAL A 62 -2.68 -6.62 -3.09
C VAL A 62 -1.42 -6.72 -3.92
N LYS A 63 -0.72 -5.61 -4.07
CA LYS A 63 0.58 -5.55 -4.74
C LYS A 63 1.69 -5.36 -3.72
N ALA A 64 2.67 -6.25 -3.73
CA ALA A 64 3.90 -6.17 -2.93
C ALA A 64 5.09 -5.97 -3.85
N ILE A 65 6.01 -5.07 -3.46
CA ILE A 65 7.26 -4.80 -4.17
C ILE A 65 8.40 -4.90 -3.18
N ASN A 66 9.44 -5.67 -3.50
CA ASN A 66 10.61 -5.81 -2.64
C ASN A 66 11.68 -4.75 -2.97
N THR A 67 12.81 -4.76 -2.25
CA THR A 67 13.91 -3.81 -2.46
C THR A 67 14.67 -3.98 -3.78
N TYR A 68 14.53 -5.14 -4.43
CA TYR A 68 15.11 -5.43 -5.75
C TYR A 68 14.21 -4.98 -6.91
N GLY A 69 12.97 -4.54 -6.60
CA GLY A 69 11.98 -4.14 -7.60
C GLY A 69 11.11 -5.30 -8.09
N ASP A 70 11.23 -6.49 -7.51
CA ASP A 70 10.34 -7.60 -7.86
C ASP A 70 8.93 -7.29 -7.37
N GLU A 71 7.94 -7.46 -8.26
CA GLU A 71 6.53 -7.25 -7.95
C GLU A 71 5.78 -8.59 -7.86
N VAL A 72 4.91 -8.69 -6.86
CA VAL A 72 3.86 -9.72 -6.77
C VAL A 72 2.51 -9.04 -6.66
N LEU A 73 1.56 -9.46 -7.48
CA LEU A 73 0.17 -9.07 -7.41
C LEU A 73 -0.67 -10.28 -7.01
N VAL A 74 -1.51 -10.11 -5.99
CA VAL A 74 -2.42 -11.14 -5.52
C VAL A 74 -3.83 -10.58 -5.48
N VAL A 75 -4.75 -11.23 -6.19
CA VAL A 75 -6.18 -10.91 -6.15
C VAL A 75 -6.87 -11.79 -5.11
N ARG A 76 -7.81 -11.21 -4.37
CA ARG A 76 -8.65 -11.91 -3.37
C ARG A 76 -10.11 -11.57 -3.64
N GLU A 77 -10.95 -12.60 -3.64
CA GLU A 77 -12.40 -12.44 -3.63
C GLU A 77 -12.89 -12.21 -2.21
N VAL A 78 -13.86 -11.31 -2.06
CA VAL A 78 -14.44 -10.93 -0.77
C VAL A 78 -15.92 -11.34 -0.80
N LEU A 79 -16.20 -12.52 -0.21
CA LEU A 79 -17.54 -13.13 -0.06
C LEU A 79 -18.44 -12.37 0.90
#